data_AF-A0A6L7HV03-F1
#
_entry.id   AF-A0A6L7HV03-F1
#
_cell.length_a   1.000
_cell.length_b   1.000
_cell.length_c   1.000
_cell.angle_alpha   90.00
_cell.angle_beta   90.00
_cell.angle_gamma   90.00
#
_symmetry.space_group_name_H-M   'P 1'
#
loop_
_entity.id
_entity.type
_entity.pdbx_description
1 polymer ?
#
loop_
_entity_poly.entity_id
_entity_poly.type
_entity_poly.pdbx_seq_one_letter_code
_entity_poly.pdbx_strand_id
1 'polypeptide(L)'
;MKATPPVIAASLLGGVSLLLSAPALADTQPQVVETLPLVTQTDRPVIDSASLASERDASVEKEALSEKEALSEKNWWGATLELSTVLVLGELLYKTGSDAMEDDFDYEIDGNPAEFFYDRLTTGASWKYDDNDIGMNWGHAYAGALYYQAFRNHGFNYYESTLGTFAASTIWEVFAEYKEVVSINDQIVTTWGGAVLGESLYQFTEMLAAKEGWLPTGLSYLFNPSRTVRGWFGYPSPNRFDRSQTQDSFSVYTGVRYASKDKADVSSTMAMLGMRAAIDSREGKYDSLSGTPSRVEMMMETAVSQEGVEEWQMATQLLLGSHGRKHKGGELASDWSHSFYVGPSTGMEYTSLGLELDEDFYAVVNLLGLSMGANWSNQDISIDLRGDLFGDFAMVKPFATKEYLSQGRHFWGTKSVLWEGEYGYAWGHTFNLSLEASYRNLLLGMKLKSQRWSSINDKENERTPQWNPNKSDLDFDDARDRYEIYLSYGISDDLTLSLHHERIDRSGEIHGIDTPGIYSRLDDTEQRSWLQLDYHY
;
A
#
# COMPACT_ATOMS: atom_id res chain seq x y z
N MET A 1 16.89 32.65 -18.70
CA MET A 1 17.86 33.47 -17.94
C MET A 1 17.42 33.50 -16.50
N LYS A 2 18.37 33.25 -15.59
CA LYS A 2 18.22 32.92 -14.14
C LYS A 2 17.56 31.57 -13.89
N ALA A 3 18.40 30.54 -13.86
CA ALA A 3 18.13 29.25 -13.27
C ALA A 3 18.10 29.42 -11.74
N THR A 4 16.93 29.21 -11.15
CA THR A 4 16.73 29.00 -9.72
C THR A 4 16.96 27.51 -9.44
N PRO A 5 17.75 27.12 -8.42
CA PRO A 5 17.90 25.71 -8.07
C PRO A 5 16.58 25.21 -7.49
N PRO A 6 16.20 23.94 -7.70
CA PRO A 6 15.01 23.38 -7.07
C PRO A 6 15.22 23.40 -5.55
N VAL A 7 14.29 24.05 -4.86
CA VAL A 7 14.21 24.05 -3.41
C VAL A 7 13.80 22.64 -3.01
N ILE A 8 14.77 21.90 -2.50
CA ILE A 8 14.57 20.63 -1.82
C ILE A 8 13.71 20.91 -0.58
N ALA A 9 12.39 20.78 -0.71
CA ALA A 9 11.43 20.75 0.39
C ALA A 9 10.61 19.44 0.42
N ALA A 10 10.95 18.47 -0.43
CA ALA A 10 10.38 17.12 -0.44
C ALA A 10 11.29 16.04 0.21
N SER A 11 12.36 16.44 0.91
CA SER A 11 13.30 15.50 1.54
C SER A 11 13.05 15.25 3.04
N LEU A 12 11.81 15.42 3.53
CA LEU A 12 11.44 15.01 4.89
C LEU A 12 10.66 13.69 4.98
N LEU A 13 10.37 13.04 3.85
CA LEU A 13 9.79 11.69 3.83
C LEU A 13 10.50 10.72 2.86
N GLY A 14 11.57 11.16 2.20
CA GLY A 14 12.52 10.31 1.48
C GLY A 14 13.82 10.18 2.26
N GLY A 15 14.08 9.02 2.84
CA GLY A 15 15.36 8.69 3.48
C GLY A 15 15.33 8.73 5.01
N VAL A 16 14.91 7.63 5.62
CA VAL A 16 15.36 7.29 6.98
C VAL A 16 16.87 7.06 6.90
N SER A 17 17.63 8.14 7.10
CA SER A 17 19.06 8.06 7.33
C SER A 17 19.29 7.38 8.68
N LEU A 18 19.73 6.13 8.63
CA LEU A 18 20.31 5.39 9.74
C LEU A 18 21.55 6.12 10.27
N LEU A 19 21.37 7.05 11.21
CA LEU A 19 22.42 7.52 12.10
C LEU A 19 21.86 7.59 13.53
N LEU A 20 21.78 6.43 14.18
CA LEU A 20 21.66 6.34 15.63
C LEU A 20 23.01 6.67 16.27
N SER A 21 23.19 7.91 16.72
CA SER A 21 24.18 8.23 17.74
C SER A 21 23.68 7.70 19.10
N ALA A 22 24.29 6.59 19.55
CA ALA A 22 24.06 6.03 20.87
C ALA A 22 24.45 7.00 22.00
N PRO A 23 23.67 7.12 23.08
CA PRO A 23 24.19 7.55 24.37
C PRO A 23 24.58 6.32 25.22
N ALA A 24 25.87 6.32 25.56
CA ALA A 24 26.57 5.76 26.72
C ALA A 24 25.86 4.76 27.65
N LEU A 25 26.58 3.65 27.88
CA LEU A 25 26.40 2.69 28.97
C LEU A 25 26.11 3.37 30.33
N ALA A 26 25.14 2.82 31.05
CA ALA A 26 25.05 2.93 32.50
C ALA A 26 24.62 1.59 33.11
N ASP A 27 25.57 0.98 33.83
CA ASP A 27 25.48 0.00 34.93
C ASP A 27 24.41 -1.11 34.91
N THR A 28 24.88 -2.31 34.59
CA THR A 28 24.23 -3.57 34.93
C THR A 28 24.45 -3.92 36.40
N GLN A 29 23.39 -4.05 37.19
CA GLN A 29 23.40 -4.84 38.43
C GLN A 29 22.63 -6.16 38.21
N PRO A 30 23.14 -7.32 38.68
CA PRO A 30 22.51 -8.61 38.45
C PRO A 30 21.33 -8.81 39.41
N GLN A 31 20.13 -9.03 38.86
CA GLN A 31 18.98 -9.53 39.61
C GLN A 31 19.03 -11.06 39.65
N VAL A 32 18.86 -11.55 40.87
CA VAL A 32 19.01 -12.93 41.33
C VAL A 32 17.92 -13.83 40.75
N VAL A 33 18.32 -14.97 40.20
CA VAL A 33 17.43 -16.07 39.80
C VAL A 33 16.97 -16.79 41.07
N GLU A 34 15.69 -16.62 41.44
CA GLU A 34 15.02 -17.49 42.42
C GLU A 34 14.32 -18.64 41.70
N THR A 35 14.88 -19.84 41.84
CA THR A 35 14.25 -21.12 41.49
C THR A 35 13.39 -21.62 42.65
N LEU A 36 12.11 -21.91 42.42
CA LEU A 36 11.26 -22.71 43.32
C LEU A 36 10.22 -23.55 42.51
N PRO A 37 9.68 -24.65 43.07
CA PRO A 37 9.90 -25.98 42.51
C PRO A 37 8.68 -26.65 41.85
N LEU A 38 8.99 -27.73 41.12
CA LEU A 38 8.09 -28.75 40.59
C LEU A 38 7.11 -29.28 41.66
N VAL A 39 5.80 -29.20 41.41
CA VAL A 39 4.77 -29.89 42.20
C VAL A 39 4.05 -30.91 41.33
N THR A 40 4.02 -32.13 41.85
CA THR A 40 3.51 -33.37 41.27
C THR A 40 1.98 -33.44 41.21
N GLN A 41 1.51 -34.05 40.12
CA GLN A 41 0.17 -34.58 39.89
C GLN A 41 -0.38 -35.43 41.06
N THR A 42 -1.67 -35.28 41.36
CA THR A 42 -2.48 -36.30 42.05
C THR A 42 -3.86 -36.40 41.44
N ASP A 43 -4.24 -37.63 41.08
CA ASP A 43 -5.52 -38.10 40.56
C ASP A 43 -6.74 -37.72 41.41
N ARG A 44 -7.91 -37.56 40.76
CA ARG A 44 -9.27 -37.92 41.26
C ARG A 44 -10.37 -37.77 40.16
N PRO A 45 -11.57 -38.36 40.32
CA PRO A 45 -12.11 -39.34 39.38
C PRO A 45 -13.23 -38.82 38.47
N VAL A 46 -13.48 -39.60 37.41
CA VAL A 46 -14.55 -39.49 36.42
C VAL A 46 -15.93 -39.59 37.09
N ILE A 47 -16.79 -38.58 36.86
CA ILE A 47 -18.24 -38.67 37.06
C ILE A 47 -18.93 -38.26 35.75
N ASP A 48 -19.72 -39.21 35.27
CA ASP A 48 -20.54 -39.20 34.06
C ASP A 48 -21.65 -38.13 34.15
N SER A 49 -21.69 -37.19 33.20
CA SER A 49 -22.77 -36.20 33.05
C SER A 49 -23.01 -35.82 31.58
N ALA A 50 -23.17 -36.84 30.73
CA ALA A 50 -23.30 -36.70 29.28
C ALA A 50 -24.64 -36.12 28.76
N SER A 51 -25.48 -35.47 29.57
CA SER A 51 -26.75 -34.88 29.09
C SER A 51 -27.05 -33.45 29.55
N LEU A 52 -26.15 -32.82 30.31
CA LEU A 52 -26.23 -31.39 30.69
C LEU A 52 -25.10 -30.55 30.07
N ALA A 53 -24.16 -31.20 29.37
CA ALA A 53 -22.99 -30.55 28.76
C ALA A 53 -23.32 -29.86 27.43
N SER A 54 -24.27 -30.35 26.62
CA SER A 54 -24.46 -29.77 25.27
C SER A 54 -25.11 -28.39 25.26
N GLU A 55 -25.97 -28.07 26.23
CA GLU A 55 -26.60 -26.73 26.31
C GLU A 55 -25.69 -25.73 27.03
N ARG A 56 -24.91 -26.18 28.04
CA ARG A 56 -23.91 -25.33 28.70
C ARG A 56 -22.67 -25.09 27.85
N ASP A 57 -22.19 -26.07 27.11
CA ASP A 57 -21.06 -25.86 26.18
C ASP A 57 -21.49 -24.94 25.03
N ALA A 58 -22.70 -25.07 24.48
CA ALA A 58 -23.16 -24.15 23.45
C ALA A 58 -23.42 -22.73 23.98
N SER A 59 -23.83 -22.57 25.25
CA SER A 59 -24.02 -21.25 25.86
C SER A 59 -22.71 -20.63 26.33
N VAL A 60 -21.77 -21.42 26.84
CA VAL A 60 -20.42 -21.00 27.24
C VAL A 60 -19.54 -20.76 26.02
N GLU A 61 -19.71 -21.51 24.94
CA GLU A 61 -19.03 -21.25 23.67
C GLU A 61 -19.65 -20.02 22.98
N LYS A 62 -20.96 -19.78 23.08
CA LYS A 62 -21.59 -18.52 22.68
C LYS A 62 -21.23 -17.33 23.58
N GLU A 63 -21.11 -17.50 24.90
CA GLU A 63 -20.68 -16.46 25.83
C GLU A 63 -19.18 -16.19 25.69
N ALA A 64 -18.35 -17.21 25.45
CA ALA A 64 -16.92 -17.06 25.19
C ALA A 64 -16.64 -16.51 23.78
N LEU A 65 -17.47 -16.84 22.78
CA LEU A 65 -17.47 -16.17 21.47
C LEU A 65 -17.96 -14.73 21.60
N SER A 66 -19.02 -14.48 22.39
CA SER A 66 -19.54 -13.13 22.66
C SER A 66 -18.61 -12.26 23.51
N GLU A 67 -17.80 -12.84 24.40
CA GLU A 67 -16.80 -12.13 25.21
C GLU A 67 -15.49 -11.90 24.44
N LYS A 68 -15.11 -12.81 23.52
CA LYS A 68 -13.97 -12.58 22.60
C LYS A 68 -14.33 -11.71 21.39
N GLU A 69 -15.61 -11.58 21.04
CA GLU A 69 -16.15 -10.62 20.07
C GLU A 69 -16.38 -9.23 20.67
N ALA A 70 -15.72 -8.89 21.79
CA ALA A 70 -15.60 -7.50 22.20
C ALA A 70 -14.70 -6.77 21.19
N LEU A 71 -15.28 -6.38 20.04
CA LEU A 71 -14.84 -5.21 19.30
C LEU A 71 -14.53 -4.14 20.36
N SER A 72 -13.25 -3.79 20.52
CA SER A 72 -12.81 -2.74 21.43
C SER A 72 -13.83 -1.62 21.40
N GLU A 73 -14.37 -1.24 22.56
CA GLU A 73 -15.38 -0.18 22.65
C GLU A 73 -14.87 1.02 21.86
N LYS A 74 -15.69 1.50 20.92
CA LYS A 74 -15.28 2.53 19.96
C LYS A 74 -15.05 3.83 20.71
N ASN A 75 -13.81 4.28 20.75
CA ASN A 75 -13.46 5.53 21.41
C ASN A 75 -13.55 6.68 20.41
N TRP A 76 -14.77 7.20 20.18
CA TRP A 76 -15.01 8.34 19.29
C TRP A 76 -14.19 9.58 19.67
N TRP A 77 -14.05 9.88 20.96
CA TRP A 77 -13.28 11.04 21.42
C TRP A 77 -11.80 10.89 21.16
N GLY A 78 -11.25 9.70 21.44
CA GLY A 78 -9.87 9.38 21.12
C GLY A 78 -9.59 9.49 19.62
N ALA A 79 -10.46 8.90 18.79
CA ALA A 79 -10.33 8.99 17.34
C ALA A 79 -10.42 10.44 16.84
N THR A 80 -11.38 11.22 17.35
CA THR A 80 -11.56 12.63 16.98
C THR A 80 -10.35 13.48 17.38
N LEU A 81 -9.80 13.28 18.58
CA LEU A 81 -8.62 14.00 19.04
C LEU A 81 -7.38 13.64 18.21
N GLU A 82 -7.20 12.35 17.91
CA GLU A 82 -6.10 11.88 17.08
C GLU A 82 -6.19 12.45 15.67
N LEU A 83 -7.36 12.35 15.02
CA LEU A 83 -7.62 12.92 13.70
C LEU A 83 -7.42 14.45 13.70
N SER A 84 -7.98 15.15 14.69
CA SER A 84 -7.82 16.61 14.81
C SER A 84 -6.36 17.00 14.96
N THR A 85 -5.55 16.20 15.67
CA THR A 85 -4.12 16.44 15.81
C THR A 85 -3.41 16.29 14.46
N VAL A 86 -3.72 15.23 13.70
CA VAL A 86 -3.16 15.02 12.35
C VAL A 86 -3.56 16.17 11.43
N LEU A 87 -4.83 16.57 11.40
CA LEU A 87 -5.31 17.68 10.57
C LEU A 87 -4.68 19.01 10.95
N VAL A 88 -4.56 19.34 12.25
CA VAL A 88 -3.91 20.59 12.68
C VAL A 88 -2.41 20.60 12.34
N LEU A 89 -1.72 19.47 12.51
CA LEU A 89 -0.31 19.37 12.09
C LEU A 89 -0.17 19.51 10.58
N GLY A 90 -1.05 18.89 9.81
CA GLY A 90 -1.15 19.09 8.36
C GLY A 90 -1.34 20.57 8.02
N GLU A 91 -2.32 21.24 8.64
CA GLU A 91 -2.64 22.65 8.35
C GLU A 91 -1.45 23.57 8.68
N LEU A 92 -0.71 23.27 9.75
CA LEU A 92 0.52 23.99 10.08
C LEU A 92 1.59 23.79 9.01
N LEU A 93 1.80 22.55 8.52
CA LEU A 93 2.74 22.25 7.45
C LEU A 93 2.34 22.96 6.14
N TYR A 94 1.06 22.89 5.77
CA TYR A 94 0.49 23.57 4.62
C TYR A 94 0.72 25.09 4.69
N LYS A 95 0.40 25.73 5.82
CA LYS A 95 0.65 27.18 6.03
C LYS A 95 2.12 27.56 5.97
N THR A 96 3.03 26.65 6.35
CA THR A 96 4.47 26.92 6.21
C THR A 96 4.98 26.78 4.78
N GLY A 97 4.24 26.06 3.92
CA GLY A 97 4.53 25.86 2.50
C GLY A 97 3.71 26.76 1.56
N SER A 98 2.75 27.53 2.06
CA SER A 98 1.74 28.20 1.23
C SER A 98 2.31 29.19 0.21
N ASP A 99 3.45 29.81 0.50
CA ASP A 99 4.13 30.72 -0.45
C ASP A 99 4.58 29.98 -1.73
N ALA A 100 4.79 28.67 -1.66
CA ALA A 100 5.12 27.82 -2.81
C ALA A 100 3.90 27.27 -3.53
N MET A 101 2.69 27.42 -2.97
CA MET A 101 1.41 26.90 -3.49
C MET A 101 0.49 28.03 -3.99
N GLU A 102 0.96 29.29 -4.02
CA GLU A 102 0.14 30.42 -4.47
C GLU A 102 -0.35 30.28 -5.92
N ASP A 103 0.40 29.55 -6.75
CA ASP A 103 0.03 29.27 -8.15
C ASP A 103 -1.17 28.29 -8.24
N ASP A 104 -1.50 27.59 -7.14
CA ASP A 104 -2.60 26.64 -7.04
C ASP A 104 -3.93 27.27 -6.54
N PHE A 105 -3.87 28.53 -6.11
CA PHE A 105 -5.04 29.22 -5.56
C PHE A 105 -6.00 29.71 -6.66
N ASP A 106 -7.09 28.96 -6.86
CA ASP A 106 -8.16 29.26 -7.81
C ASP A 106 -9.37 29.99 -7.18
N TYR A 107 -9.49 29.95 -5.85
CA TYR A 107 -10.67 30.43 -5.12
C TYR A 107 -10.33 31.40 -3.99
N GLU A 108 -11.18 32.41 -3.82
CA GLU A 108 -11.24 33.25 -2.60
C GLU A 108 -12.63 33.16 -1.99
N ILE A 109 -12.72 33.36 -0.67
CA ILE A 109 -14.02 33.46 -0.01
C ILE A 109 -14.62 34.83 -0.35
N ASP A 110 -15.44 34.86 -1.40
CA ASP A 110 -16.27 36.02 -1.73
C ASP A 110 -17.67 35.87 -1.11
N GLY A 111 -18.21 36.94 -0.54
CA GLY A 111 -19.53 36.94 0.08
C GLY A 111 -19.63 36.16 1.40
N ASN A 112 -20.63 35.28 1.51
CA ASN A 112 -20.95 34.57 2.75
C ASN A 112 -20.14 33.25 2.85
N PRO A 113 -19.27 33.08 3.87
CA PRO A 113 -18.48 31.86 3.99
C PRO A 113 -19.30 30.57 4.08
N ALA A 114 -20.47 30.60 4.72
CA ALA A 114 -21.31 29.41 4.83
C ALA A 114 -21.92 29.00 3.48
N GLU A 115 -22.26 29.97 2.64
CA GLU A 115 -22.74 29.72 1.27
C GLU A 115 -21.59 29.20 0.40
N PHE A 116 -20.41 29.81 0.49
CA PHE A 116 -19.20 29.35 -0.21
C PHE A 116 -18.88 27.87 0.06
N PHE A 117 -18.80 27.46 1.34
CA PHE A 117 -18.53 26.07 1.69
C PHE A 117 -19.69 25.13 1.36
N TYR A 118 -20.94 25.60 1.46
CA TYR A 118 -22.10 24.82 1.05
C TYR A 118 -22.07 24.52 -0.46
N ASP A 119 -21.72 25.51 -1.28
CA ASP A 119 -21.61 25.34 -2.73
C ASP A 119 -20.46 24.39 -3.10
N ARG A 120 -19.30 24.48 -2.43
CA ARG A 120 -18.19 23.52 -2.64
C ARG A 120 -18.57 22.07 -2.31
N LEU A 121 -19.45 21.86 -1.31
CA LEU A 121 -19.92 20.53 -0.93
C LEU A 121 -21.03 19.99 -1.84
N THR A 122 -21.86 20.86 -2.40
CA THR A 122 -23.11 20.46 -3.08
C THR A 122 -23.07 20.64 -4.59
N THR A 123 -22.14 21.44 -5.10
CA THR A 123 -21.93 21.67 -6.53
C THR A 123 -20.64 21.01 -6.99
N GLY A 124 -20.65 20.40 -8.18
CA GLY A 124 -19.44 19.83 -8.78
C GLY A 124 -18.50 20.86 -9.40
N ALA A 125 -18.81 22.16 -9.31
CA ALA A 125 -18.07 23.19 -10.05
C ALA A 125 -16.62 23.35 -9.59
N SER A 126 -16.36 23.15 -8.29
CA SER A 126 -15.02 23.18 -7.69
C SER A 126 -14.32 21.83 -7.69
N TRP A 127 -15.00 20.75 -8.04
CA TRP A 127 -14.42 19.41 -8.05
C TRP A 127 -13.64 19.21 -9.34
N LYS A 128 -12.33 19.14 -9.23
CA LYS A 128 -11.42 18.95 -10.36
C LYS A 128 -10.34 17.94 -9.99
N TYR A 129 -9.75 17.31 -10.98
CA TYR A 129 -8.43 16.74 -10.84
C TYR A 129 -7.43 17.89 -10.72
N ASP A 130 -6.60 17.87 -9.68
CA ASP A 130 -5.51 18.82 -9.55
C ASP A 130 -4.34 18.44 -10.50
N ASP A 131 -3.33 19.28 -10.53
CA ASP A 131 -2.14 19.17 -11.36
C ASP A 131 -0.84 19.18 -10.54
N ASN A 132 -0.92 18.80 -9.27
CA ASN A 132 0.23 18.73 -8.37
C ASN A 132 1.24 17.66 -8.84
N ASP A 133 2.49 17.81 -8.39
CA ASP A 133 3.54 16.81 -8.61
C ASP A 133 3.13 15.44 -8.05
N ILE A 134 3.54 14.36 -8.74
CA ILE A 134 3.19 12.97 -8.35
C ILE A 134 3.58 12.64 -6.90
N GLY A 135 4.68 13.19 -6.41
CA GLY A 135 5.13 12.99 -5.03
C GLY A 135 4.12 13.50 -4.01
N MET A 136 3.44 14.62 -4.31
CA MET A 136 2.36 15.15 -3.48
C MET A 136 1.12 14.25 -3.58
N ASN A 137 0.61 14.02 -4.79
CA ASN A 137 -0.64 13.28 -5.01
C ASN A 137 -0.58 11.83 -4.56
N TRP A 138 0.57 11.17 -4.71
CA TRP A 138 0.78 9.86 -4.09
C TRP A 138 0.95 9.94 -2.57
N GLY A 139 1.59 11.02 -2.08
CA GLY A 139 1.73 11.33 -0.66
C GLY A 139 0.39 11.42 0.08
N HIS A 140 -0.70 11.80 -0.59
CA HIS A 140 -2.06 11.76 -0.04
C HIS A 140 -2.47 10.36 0.45
N ALA A 141 -1.92 9.27 -0.12
CA ALA A 141 -2.15 7.93 0.41
C ALA A 141 -1.57 7.77 1.82
N TYR A 142 -0.43 8.41 2.12
CA TYR A 142 0.14 8.39 3.47
C TYR A 142 -0.65 9.28 4.44
N ALA A 143 -1.10 10.46 4.01
CA ALA A 143 -2.02 11.29 4.81
C ALA A 143 -3.30 10.50 5.15
N GLY A 144 -3.88 9.82 4.15
CA GLY A 144 -5.03 8.94 4.32
C GLY A 144 -4.78 7.76 5.24
N ALA A 145 -3.57 7.20 5.23
CA ALA A 145 -3.17 6.15 6.17
C ALA A 145 -3.16 6.65 7.62
N LEU A 146 -2.72 7.89 7.86
CA LEU A 146 -2.77 8.51 9.19
C LEU A 146 -4.22 8.78 9.64
N TYR A 147 -5.08 9.28 8.74
CA TYR A 147 -6.50 9.45 9.05
C TYR A 147 -7.18 8.11 9.34
N TYR A 148 -6.88 7.08 8.55
CA TYR A 148 -7.38 5.73 8.74
C TYR A 148 -6.96 5.18 10.11
N GLN A 149 -5.67 5.30 10.45
CA GLN A 149 -5.13 4.86 11.74
C GLN A 149 -5.74 5.62 12.92
N ALA A 150 -6.10 6.91 12.75
CA ALA A 150 -6.80 7.68 13.77
C ALA A 150 -8.13 7.05 14.19
N PHE A 151 -8.84 6.34 13.30
CA PHE A 151 -10.01 5.54 13.68
C PHE A 151 -9.60 4.13 14.11
N ARG A 152 -8.72 3.49 13.34
CA ARG A 152 -8.34 2.08 13.56
C ARG A 152 -7.73 1.83 14.94
N ASN A 153 -6.93 2.78 15.43
CA ASN A 153 -6.31 2.78 16.77
C ASN A 153 -7.33 2.92 17.92
N HIS A 154 -8.61 3.19 17.63
CA HIS A 154 -9.68 3.43 18.61
C HIS A 154 -10.87 2.50 18.44
N GLY A 155 -10.64 1.30 17.90
CA GLY A 155 -11.62 0.20 17.88
C GLY A 155 -12.49 0.13 16.63
N PHE A 156 -12.43 1.12 15.74
CA PHE A 156 -13.20 1.14 14.49
C PHE A 156 -12.74 0.03 13.54
N ASN A 157 -13.68 -0.56 12.81
CA ASN A 157 -13.37 -1.60 11.83
C ASN A 157 -12.78 -1.00 10.53
N TYR A 158 -12.38 -1.85 9.57
CA TYR A 158 -11.80 -1.42 8.30
C TYR A 158 -12.71 -0.46 7.52
N TYR A 159 -13.98 -0.83 7.36
CA TYR A 159 -14.94 -0.02 6.59
C TYR A 159 -15.27 1.30 7.29
N GLU A 160 -15.42 1.28 8.61
CA GLU A 160 -15.68 2.47 9.41
C GLU A 160 -14.49 3.44 9.39
N SER A 161 -13.27 2.89 9.48
CA SER A 161 -12.04 3.69 9.39
C SER A 161 -11.87 4.26 7.99
N THR A 162 -12.21 3.51 6.94
CA THR A 162 -12.23 3.99 5.54
C THR A 162 -13.23 5.14 5.37
N LEU A 163 -14.45 5.01 5.91
CA LEU A 163 -15.45 6.07 5.89
C LEU A 163 -14.99 7.30 6.68
N GLY A 164 -14.32 7.10 7.81
CA GLY A 164 -13.68 8.15 8.59
C GLY A 164 -12.60 8.88 7.79
N THR A 165 -11.76 8.15 7.05
CA THR A 165 -10.75 8.71 6.14
C THR A 165 -11.39 9.54 5.03
N PHE A 166 -12.45 9.04 4.40
CA PHE A 166 -13.21 9.80 3.38
C PHE A 166 -13.73 11.12 3.95
N ALA A 167 -14.37 11.09 5.12
CA ALA A 167 -14.88 12.29 5.77
C ALA A 167 -13.75 13.26 6.14
N ALA A 168 -12.61 12.75 6.62
CA ALA A 168 -11.44 13.55 6.95
C ALA A 168 -10.84 14.23 5.71
N SER A 169 -10.68 13.48 4.61
CA SER A 169 -10.23 14.03 3.32
C SER A 169 -11.21 15.08 2.82
N THR A 170 -12.53 14.84 2.88
CA THR A 170 -13.53 15.86 2.50
C THR A 170 -13.41 17.11 3.36
N ILE A 171 -13.16 16.98 4.66
CA ILE A 171 -12.94 18.14 5.54
C ILE A 171 -11.68 18.91 5.11
N TRP A 172 -10.61 18.20 4.78
CA TRP A 172 -9.35 18.78 4.33
C TRP A 172 -9.52 19.58 3.04
N GLU A 173 -9.96 18.94 1.95
CA GLU A 173 -10.13 19.56 0.63
C GLU A 173 -11.11 20.74 0.61
N VAL A 174 -12.19 20.62 1.38
CA VAL A 174 -13.26 21.63 1.36
C VAL A 174 -12.92 22.82 2.24
N PHE A 175 -12.36 22.59 3.44
CA PHE A 175 -12.21 23.63 4.46
C PHE A 175 -10.76 24.07 4.70
N ALA A 176 -9.78 23.16 4.62
CA ALA A 176 -8.37 23.51 4.82
C ALA A 176 -7.76 24.07 3.53
N GLU A 177 -7.97 23.39 2.41
CA GLU A 177 -7.52 23.79 1.06
C GLU A 177 -8.59 24.59 0.30
N TYR A 178 -9.32 25.44 1.03
CA TYR A 178 -10.46 26.19 0.48
C TYR A 178 -10.10 27.12 -0.70
N LYS A 179 -8.80 27.42 -0.89
CA LYS A 179 -8.30 28.24 -1.98
C LYS A 179 -8.03 27.44 -3.26
N GLU A 180 -7.87 26.14 -3.17
CA GLU A 180 -7.56 25.25 -4.29
C GLU A 180 -8.85 24.61 -4.81
N VAL A 181 -8.75 23.80 -5.87
CA VAL A 181 -9.85 22.92 -6.29
C VAL A 181 -10.16 21.90 -5.18
N VAL A 182 -11.35 21.32 -5.19
CA VAL A 182 -11.62 20.12 -4.38
C VAL A 182 -11.09 18.94 -5.19
N SER A 183 -9.96 18.37 -4.78
CA SER A 183 -9.23 17.39 -5.58
C SER A 183 -9.97 16.05 -5.66
N ILE A 184 -10.39 15.68 -6.87
CA ILE A 184 -11.04 14.39 -7.14
C ILE A 184 -10.04 13.25 -6.95
N ASN A 185 -8.81 13.39 -7.44
CA ASN A 185 -7.76 12.39 -7.27
C ASN A 185 -7.42 12.20 -5.80
N ASP A 186 -7.27 13.27 -5.02
CA ASP A 186 -6.88 13.14 -3.63
C ASP A 186 -7.99 12.53 -2.78
N GLN A 187 -9.26 12.78 -3.09
CA GLN A 187 -10.36 12.03 -2.47
C GLN A 187 -10.24 10.53 -2.71
N ILE A 188 -9.88 10.12 -3.92
CA ILE A 188 -9.70 8.71 -4.27
C ILE A 188 -8.47 8.13 -3.55
N VAL A 189 -7.33 8.79 -3.68
CA VAL A 189 -6.03 8.31 -3.18
C VAL A 189 -5.98 8.35 -1.64
N THR A 190 -6.41 9.43 -1.02
CA THR A 190 -6.51 9.56 0.44
C THR A 190 -7.48 8.53 1.02
N THR A 191 -8.64 8.34 0.40
CA THR A 191 -9.64 7.39 0.93
C THR A 191 -9.23 5.95 0.72
N TRP A 192 -9.08 5.53 -0.53
CA TRP A 192 -8.90 4.12 -0.87
C TRP A 192 -7.44 3.71 -0.72
N GLY A 193 -6.50 4.49 -1.27
CA GLY A 193 -5.06 4.26 -1.07
C GLY A 193 -4.70 4.35 0.42
N GLY A 194 -5.20 5.38 1.12
CA GLY A 194 -4.98 5.53 2.56
C GLY A 194 -5.56 4.41 3.40
N ALA A 195 -6.74 3.86 3.07
CA ALA A 195 -7.28 2.70 3.77
C ALA A 195 -6.43 1.43 3.54
N VAL A 196 -5.97 1.19 2.31
CA VAL A 196 -5.11 0.05 1.98
C VAL A 196 -3.79 0.13 2.73
N LEU A 197 -3.10 1.27 2.62
CA LEU A 197 -1.83 1.50 3.29
C LEU A 197 -1.98 1.51 4.81
N GLY A 198 -2.97 2.25 5.32
CA GLY A 198 -3.24 2.41 6.74
C GLY A 198 -3.53 1.08 7.44
N GLU A 199 -4.34 0.22 6.84
CA GLU A 199 -4.61 -1.12 7.39
C GLU A 199 -3.36 -2.00 7.35
N SER A 200 -2.60 -1.94 6.25
CA SER A 200 -1.36 -2.71 6.12
C SER A 200 -0.38 -2.37 7.23
N LEU A 201 -0.08 -1.08 7.37
CA LEU A 201 0.83 -0.57 8.38
C LEU A 201 0.29 -0.84 9.80
N TYR A 202 -1.02 -0.71 10.03
CA TYR A 202 -1.63 -1.01 11.33
C TYR A 202 -1.44 -2.48 11.72
N GLN A 203 -1.72 -3.41 10.81
CA GLN A 203 -1.57 -4.84 11.10
C GLN A 203 -0.09 -5.24 11.24
N PHE A 204 0.81 -4.69 10.43
CA PHE A 204 2.24 -4.98 10.58
C PHE A 204 2.84 -4.38 11.84
N THR A 205 2.41 -3.20 12.27
CA THR A 205 2.76 -2.64 13.59
C THR A 205 2.44 -3.63 14.70
N GLU A 206 1.25 -4.24 14.69
CA GLU A 206 0.85 -5.22 15.70
C GLU A 206 1.63 -6.53 15.63
N MET A 207 1.92 -7.01 14.42
CA MET A 207 2.79 -8.18 14.21
C MET A 207 4.20 -7.92 14.77
N LEU A 208 4.78 -6.76 14.47
CA LEU A 208 6.14 -6.40 14.90
C LEU A 208 6.21 -6.08 16.40
N ALA A 209 5.17 -5.48 16.98
CA ALA A 209 5.11 -5.19 18.41
C ALA A 209 5.09 -6.44 19.30
N ALA A 210 4.78 -7.62 18.74
CA ALA A 210 4.87 -8.90 19.44
C ALA A 210 6.30 -9.45 19.52
N LYS A 211 7.28 -8.81 18.86
CA LYS A 211 8.67 -9.25 18.78
C LYS A 211 9.59 -8.33 19.57
N GLU A 212 10.61 -8.90 20.19
CA GLU A 212 11.70 -8.14 20.83
C GLU A 212 12.75 -7.71 19.79
N GLY A 213 13.43 -6.59 20.03
CA GLY A 213 14.54 -6.10 19.21
C GLY A 213 14.36 -4.68 18.70
N TRP A 214 15.47 -4.05 18.28
CA TRP A 214 15.46 -2.65 17.84
C TRP A 214 14.78 -2.47 16.47
N LEU A 215 14.93 -3.43 15.56
CA LEU A 215 14.34 -3.38 14.22
C LEU A 215 12.80 -3.44 14.24
N PRO A 216 12.15 -4.45 14.85
CA PRO A 216 10.69 -4.48 14.93
C PRO A 216 10.13 -3.28 15.71
N THR A 217 10.84 -2.82 16.75
CA THR A 217 10.46 -1.60 17.49
C THR A 217 10.50 -0.37 16.59
N GLY A 218 11.60 -0.15 15.86
CA GLY A 218 11.75 1.00 14.97
C GLY A 218 10.76 0.99 13.81
N LEU A 219 10.51 -0.17 13.20
CA LEU A 219 9.51 -0.32 12.14
C LEU A 219 8.09 -0.13 12.66
N SER A 220 7.77 -0.64 13.85
CA SER A 220 6.49 -0.39 14.51
C SER A 220 6.24 1.10 14.72
N TYR A 221 7.27 1.87 15.08
CA TYR A 221 7.20 3.33 15.21
C TYR A 221 6.96 4.03 13.88
N LEU A 222 7.64 3.58 12.82
CA LEU A 222 7.48 4.14 11.48
C LEU A 222 6.08 3.88 10.91
N PHE A 223 5.57 2.66 11.10
CA PHE A 223 4.31 2.21 10.48
C PHE A 223 3.08 2.77 11.18
N ASN A 224 3.14 3.04 12.49
CA ASN A 224 2.03 3.65 13.22
C ASN A 224 2.58 4.64 14.27
N PRO A 225 2.96 5.86 13.83
CA PRO A 225 3.55 6.85 14.72
C PRO A 225 2.56 7.27 15.82
N SER A 226 1.27 7.30 15.52
CA SER A 226 0.25 7.69 16.49
C SER A 226 0.13 6.70 17.65
N ARG A 227 0.05 5.40 17.37
CA ARG A 227 0.06 4.35 18.40
C ARG A 227 1.32 4.43 19.26
N THR A 228 2.44 4.77 18.65
CA THR A 228 3.73 4.94 19.34
C THR A 228 3.70 6.11 20.32
N VAL A 229 3.27 7.29 19.86
CA VAL A 229 3.15 8.50 20.69
C VAL A 229 2.21 8.23 21.87
N ARG A 230 1.07 7.57 21.64
CA ARG A 230 0.14 7.15 22.71
C ARG A 230 0.84 6.28 23.76
N GLY A 231 1.67 5.34 23.32
CA GLY A 231 2.49 4.50 24.20
C GLY A 231 3.45 5.29 25.09
N TRP A 232 4.07 6.35 24.57
CA TRP A 232 4.96 7.22 25.36
C TRP A 232 4.25 7.95 26.51
N PHE A 233 2.96 8.23 26.35
CA PHE A 233 2.13 8.83 27.40
C PHE A 233 1.41 7.81 28.28
N GLY A 234 1.72 6.51 28.14
CA GLY A 234 1.14 5.44 28.94
C GLY A 234 -0.31 5.11 28.59
N TYR A 235 -0.81 5.53 27.42
CA TYR A 235 -2.15 5.13 26.97
C TYR A 235 -2.14 3.68 26.46
N PRO A 236 -3.06 2.83 26.94
CA PRO A 236 -3.15 1.46 26.45
C PRO A 236 -3.52 1.44 24.96
N SER A 237 -2.84 0.57 24.23
CA SER A 237 -3.14 0.23 22.83
C SER A 237 -3.15 -1.30 22.73
N PRO A 238 -4.24 -1.96 23.18
CA PRO A 238 -4.31 -3.42 23.19
C PRO A 238 -4.22 -3.96 21.77
N ASN A 239 -3.60 -5.14 21.63
CA ASN A 239 -3.57 -5.83 20.35
C ASN A 239 -4.98 -6.25 19.95
N ARG A 240 -5.37 -5.95 18.71
CA ARG A 240 -6.68 -6.30 18.17
C ARG A 240 -6.70 -7.73 17.65
N PHE A 241 -5.60 -8.20 17.08
CA PHE A 241 -5.55 -9.53 16.46
C PHE A 241 -4.83 -10.55 17.34
N ASP A 242 -5.49 -11.67 17.59
CA ASP A 242 -4.88 -12.87 18.17
C ASP A 242 -3.93 -13.55 17.18
N ARG A 243 -2.66 -13.17 17.18
CA ARG A 243 -1.66 -13.67 16.22
C ARG A 243 -1.46 -15.19 16.23
N SER A 244 -2.03 -15.93 17.19
CA SER A 244 -2.07 -17.41 17.12
C SER A 244 -3.02 -17.95 16.03
N GLN A 245 -3.90 -17.10 15.50
CA GLN A 245 -4.90 -17.41 14.48
C GLN A 245 -4.49 -16.93 13.09
N THR A 246 -3.27 -16.44 12.92
CA THR A 246 -2.75 -15.91 11.65
C THR A 246 -1.45 -16.62 11.25
N GLN A 247 -1.19 -16.67 9.95
CA GLN A 247 0.12 -16.99 9.39
C GLN A 247 0.78 -15.68 9.01
N ASP A 248 1.67 -15.22 9.88
CA ASP A 248 2.42 -13.99 9.71
C ASP A 248 3.78 -14.32 9.11
N SER A 249 4.22 -13.51 8.14
CA SER A 249 5.55 -13.57 7.56
C SER A 249 6.11 -12.17 7.41
N PHE A 250 7.38 -12.02 7.75
CA PHE A 250 8.14 -10.80 7.53
C PHE A 250 9.52 -11.19 7.04
N SER A 251 9.92 -10.65 5.90
CA SER A 251 11.23 -10.89 5.32
C SER A 251 11.87 -9.59 4.88
N VAL A 252 13.18 -9.52 5.04
CA VAL A 252 14.02 -8.47 4.46
C VAL A 252 14.95 -9.15 3.48
N TYR A 253 15.12 -8.55 2.30
CA TYR A 253 15.96 -9.12 1.27
C TYR A 253 16.90 -8.09 0.67
N THR A 254 18.03 -8.59 0.20
CA THR A 254 19.01 -7.80 -0.55
C THR A 254 19.52 -8.61 -1.73
N GLY A 255 20.01 -7.94 -2.76
CA GLY A 255 20.41 -8.60 -3.99
C GLY A 255 21.15 -7.68 -4.94
N VAL A 256 21.53 -8.25 -6.08
CA VAL A 256 22.10 -7.50 -7.20
C VAL A 256 21.26 -7.78 -8.43
N ARG A 257 20.71 -6.72 -9.01
CA ARG A 257 19.90 -6.74 -10.23
C ARG A 257 20.70 -6.19 -11.40
N TYR A 258 20.68 -6.92 -12.50
CA TYR A 258 21.04 -6.41 -13.80
C TYR A 258 19.77 -6.16 -14.60
N ALA A 259 19.63 -4.96 -15.16
CA ALA A 259 18.52 -4.56 -16.01
C ALA A 259 19.03 -4.04 -17.35
N SER A 260 18.33 -4.35 -18.45
CA SER A 260 18.64 -3.83 -19.78
C SER A 260 17.36 -3.49 -20.53
N LYS A 261 17.31 -2.29 -21.14
CA LYS A 261 16.19 -1.81 -21.96
C LYS A 261 16.56 -1.88 -23.45
N ASP A 262 15.76 -2.59 -24.24
CA ASP A 262 16.09 -2.93 -25.63
C ASP A 262 16.10 -1.69 -26.55
N LYS A 263 15.11 -0.80 -26.44
CA LYS A 263 14.99 0.37 -27.32
C LYS A 263 15.83 1.55 -26.87
N ALA A 264 15.94 1.75 -25.55
CA ALA A 264 16.79 2.79 -25.00
C ALA A 264 18.30 2.47 -25.12
N ASP A 265 18.66 1.19 -25.36
CA ASP A 265 20.04 0.69 -25.44
C ASP A 265 20.86 1.07 -24.19
N VAL A 266 20.23 0.92 -23.02
CA VAL A 266 20.83 1.20 -21.71
C VAL A 266 20.74 -0.03 -20.83
N SER A 267 21.75 -0.21 -19.99
CA SER A 267 21.76 -1.26 -18.97
C SER A 267 22.30 -0.73 -17.66
N SER A 268 21.75 -1.23 -16.55
CA SER A 268 22.13 -0.85 -15.20
C SER A 268 22.38 -2.08 -14.34
N THR A 269 23.30 -1.93 -13.37
CA THR A 269 23.51 -2.89 -12.30
C THR A 269 23.26 -2.21 -10.97
N MET A 270 22.30 -2.74 -10.22
CA MET A 270 21.78 -2.11 -9.02
C MET A 270 21.92 -3.04 -7.83
N ALA A 271 22.25 -2.47 -6.68
CA ALA A 271 22.10 -3.12 -5.38
C ALA A 271 20.66 -2.93 -4.91
N MET A 272 20.03 -4.01 -4.46
CA MET A 272 18.64 -4.02 -4.00
C MET A 272 18.57 -4.12 -2.49
N LEU A 273 17.59 -3.43 -1.92
CA LEU A 273 17.12 -3.65 -0.56
C LEU A 273 15.59 -3.61 -0.57
N GLY A 274 14.97 -4.61 0.03
CA GLY A 274 13.52 -4.62 0.15
C GLY A 274 13.01 -5.40 1.34
N MET A 275 11.72 -5.29 1.56
CA MET A 275 10.96 -6.04 2.56
C MET A 275 9.70 -6.64 1.94
N ARG A 276 9.29 -7.79 2.45
CA ARG A 276 7.96 -8.37 2.21
C ARG A 276 7.34 -8.74 3.53
N ALA A 277 6.09 -8.35 3.73
CA ALA A 277 5.31 -8.71 4.88
C ALA A 277 3.96 -9.26 4.42
N ALA A 278 3.50 -10.33 5.05
CA ALA A 278 2.17 -10.87 4.82
C ALA A 278 1.56 -11.36 6.11
N ILE A 279 0.28 -11.06 6.31
CA ILE A 279 -0.55 -11.59 7.39
C ILE A 279 -1.70 -12.31 6.70
N ASP A 280 -1.81 -13.61 6.93
CA ASP A 280 -2.89 -14.43 6.41
C ASP A 280 -3.72 -14.99 7.56
N SER A 281 -4.93 -14.46 7.68
CA SER A 281 -5.84 -14.81 8.74
C SER A 281 -7.00 -15.66 8.25
N ARG A 282 -6.98 -16.20 7.03
CA ARG A 282 -8.11 -16.98 6.46
C ARG A 282 -8.43 -18.25 7.25
N GLU A 283 -7.44 -18.81 7.95
CA GLU A 283 -7.64 -19.98 8.81
C GLU A 283 -8.19 -19.62 10.19
N GLY A 284 -7.84 -18.43 10.69
CA GLY A 284 -8.40 -17.84 11.89
C GLY A 284 -9.76 -17.22 11.57
N LYS A 285 -10.81 -17.58 12.29
CA LYS A 285 -12.12 -16.95 12.08
C LYS A 285 -12.12 -15.51 12.63
N TYR A 286 -11.46 -14.59 11.95
CA TYR A 286 -11.71 -13.16 12.13
C TYR A 286 -12.99 -12.78 11.40
N ASP A 287 -13.54 -11.63 11.77
CA ASP A 287 -14.74 -10.97 11.24
C ASP A 287 -14.58 -10.58 9.75
N SER A 288 -14.33 -11.59 8.91
CA SER A 288 -14.02 -11.50 7.48
C SER A 288 -15.27 -11.02 6.73
N LEU A 289 -15.11 -10.04 5.84
CA LEU A 289 -16.19 -9.27 5.20
C LEU A 289 -16.99 -8.34 6.13
N SER A 290 -16.89 -8.49 7.45
CA SER A 290 -17.63 -7.68 8.43
C SER A 290 -16.78 -6.59 9.11
N GLY A 291 -15.45 -6.60 8.91
CA GLY A 291 -14.64 -5.45 9.29
C GLY A 291 -13.13 -5.64 9.39
N THR A 292 -12.58 -6.82 9.11
CA THR A 292 -11.13 -7.05 9.11
C THR A 292 -10.71 -7.81 7.84
N PRO A 293 -9.74 -7.31 7.06
CA PRO A 293 -9.20 -8.05 5.94
C PRO A 293 -8.61 -9.40 6.34
N SER A 294 -8.94 -10.44 5.58
CA SER A 294 -8.48 -11.81 5.79
C SER A 294 -7.05 -12.05 5.34
N ARG A 295 -6.50 -11.23 4.45
CA ARG A 295 -5.09 -11.26 4.08
C ARG A 295 -4.61 -9.85 3.80
N VAL A 296 -3.42 -9.55 4.28
CA VAL A 296 -2.73 -8.26 4.10
C VAL A 296 -1.34 -8.56 3.62
N GLU A 297 -0.93 -7.96 2.52
CA GLU A 297 0.40 -8.13 1.95
C GLU A 297 1.00 -6.79 1.60
N MET A 298 2.31 -6.67 1.79
CA MET A 298 3.05 -5.49 1.42
C MET A 298 4.46 -5.87 0.98
N MET A 299 4.92 -5.18 -0.06
CA MET A 299 6.31 -5.14 -0.46
C MET A 299 6.77 -3.70 -0.57
N MET A 300 8.01 -3.46 -0.16
CA MET A 300 8.74 -2.24 -0.44
C MET A 300 10.11 -2.64 -0.97
N GLU A 301 10.59 -1.97 -2.00
CA GLU A 301 11.89 -2.23 -2.60
C GLU A 301 12.51 -0.93 -3.08
N THR A 302 13.82 -0.81 -2.89
CA THR A 302 14.64 0.18 -3.57
C THR A 302 15.80 -0.49 -4.27
N ALA A 303 16.16 0.03 -5.43
CA ALA A 303 17.35 -0.35 -6.16
C ALA A 303 18.23 0.88 -6.40
N VAL A 304 19.51 0.76 -6.06
CA VAL A 304 20.47 1.86 -6.09
C VAL A 304 21.67 1.47 -6.95
N SER A 305 22.09 2.38 -7.82
CA SER A 305 23.29 2.24 -8.66
C SER A 305 24.34 3.31 -8.31
N GLN A 306 25.32 3.51 -9.19
CA GLN A 306 26.27 4.62 -9.08
C GLN A 306 25.62 5.98 -9.39
N GLU A 307 24.49 6.01 -10.09
CA GLU A 307 23.79 7.23 -10.48
C GLU A 307 22.85 7.74 -9.38
N GLY A 308 22.40 6.84 -8.50
CA GLY A 308 21.54 7.17 -7.37
C GLY A 308 20.49 6.09 -7.14
N VAL A 309 19.35 6.49 -6.59
CA VAL A 309 18.16 5.63 -6.53
C VAL A 309 17.60 5.53 -7.95
N GLU A 310 17.60 4.31 -8.50
CA GLU A 310 17.06 4.05 -9.83
C GLU A 310 15.69 3.40 -9.80
N GLU A 311 15.37 2.68 -8.72
CA GLU A 311 14.03 2.11 -8.55
C GLU A 311 13.52 2.35 -7.14
N TRP A 312 12.24 2.70 -7.07
CA TRP A 312 11.45 2.66 -5.85
C TRP A 312 10.12 1.99 -6.14
N GLN A 313 9.80 0.95 -5.38
CA GLN A 313 8.56 0.21 -5.52
C GLN A 313 7.91 0.03 -4.16
N MET A 314 6.60 0.26 -4.11
CA MET A 314 5.76 -0.04 -2.97
C MET A 314 4.49 -0.66 -3.51
N ALA A 315 4.09 -1.81 -2.99
CA ALA A 315 2.79 -2.36 -3.28
C ALA A 315 2.19 -2.97 -2.02
N THR A 316 0.89 -2.83 -1.88
CA THR A 316 0.12 -3.49 -0.84
C THR A 316 -1.21 -3.98 -1.40
N GLN A 317 -1.67 -5.11 -0.87
CA GLN A 317 -2.92 -5.73 -1.28
C GLN A 317 -3.66 -6.26 -0.05
N LEU A 318 -4.97 -6.06 -0.05
CA LEU A 318 -5.89 -6.57 0.96
C LEU A 318 -6.90 -7.52 0.31
N LEU A 319 -7.05 -8.71 0.90
CA LEU A 319 -8.22 -9.55 0.72
C LEU A 319 -9.21 -9.20 1.84
N LEU A 320 -10.27 -8.48 1.53
CA LEU A 320 -11.20 -7.92 2.52
C LEU A 320 -12.00 -9.00 3.27
N GLY A 321 -12.15 -10.15 2.63
CA GLY A 321 -12.73 -11.35 3.19
C GLY A 321 -12.77 -12.42 2.12
N SER A 322 -13.01 -13.67 2.50
CA SER A 322 -13.10 -14.74 1.49
C SER A 322 -14.10 -15.81 1.86
N HIS A 323 -14.73 -16.35 0.82
CA HIS A 323 -15.45 -17.61 0.90
C HIS A 323 -14.58 -18.70 0.31
N GLY A 324 -14.42 -19.81 1.04
CA GLY A 324 -13.55 -20.88 0.61
C GLY A 324 -13.94 -22.23 1.19
N ARG A 325 -13.33 -23.27 0.64
CA ARG A 325 -13.41 -24.64 1.16
C ARG A 325 -12.01 -25.14 1.37
N LYS A 326 -11.81 -25.86 2.48
CA LYS A 326 -10.57 -26.57 2.77
C LYS A 326 -10.91 -28.03 3.01
N HIS A 327 -10.20 -28.91 2.32
CA HIS A 327 -10.18 -30.33 2.57
C HIS A 327 -8.80 -30.68 3.12
N LYS A 328 -8.78 -31.28 4.32
CA LYS A 328 -7.56 -31.84 4.88
C LYS A 328 -7.43 -33.27 4.37
N GLY A 329 -6.25 -33.60 3.83
CA GLY A 329 -5.89 -34.99 3.53
C GLY A 329 -5.92 -35.85 4.79
N GLY A 330 -5.89 -37.17 4.61
CA GLY A 330 -5.73 -38.12 5.71
C GLY A 330 -4.34 -38.04 6.38
N GLU A 331 -4.03 -39.03 7.19
CA GLU A 331 -2.80 -39.05 8.00
C GLU A 331 -1.55 -39.53 7.22
N LEU A 332 -1.69 -40.00 5.97
CA LEU A 332 -0.55 -40.50 5.21
C LEU A 332 0.24 -39.35 4.57
N ALA A 333 1.55 -39.53 4.46
CA ALA A 333 2.45 -38.60 3.77
C ALA A 333 2.03 -38.27 2.33
N SER A 334 1.35 -39.22 1.66
CA SER A 334 0.84 -39.09 0.30
C SER A 334 -0.52 -38.40 0.21
N ASP A 335 -1.17 -38.12 1.34
CA ASP A 335 -2.51 -37.58 1.34
C ASP A 335 -2.48 -36.09 1.02
N TRP A 336 -3.27 -35.72 0.02
CA TRP A 336 -3.33 -34.35 -0.46
C TRP A 336 -4.39 -33.57 0.31
N SER A 337 -3.98 -32.43 0.85
CA SER A 337 -4.87 -31.35 1.26
C SER A 337 -5.11 -30.42 0.07
N HIS A 338 -6.26 -29.78 0.05
CA HIS A 338 -6.57 -28.74 -0.93
C HIS A 338 -7.43 -27.65 -0.32
N SER A 339 -7.17 -26.41 -0.69
CA SER A 339 -8.02 -25.28 -0.37
C SER A 339 -8.31 -24.46 -1.61
N PHE A 340 -9.47 -23.83 -1.61
CA PHE A 340 -9.85 -22.81 -2.58
C PHE A 340 -10.50 -21.66 -1.85
N TYR A 341 -10.25 -20.44 -2.31
CA TYR A 341 -10.90 -19.24 -1.82
C TYR A 341 -11.20 -18.27 -2.96
N VAL A 342 -12.21 -17.46 -2.76
CA VAL A 342 -12.54 -16.31 -3.59
C VAL A 342 -13.10 -15.20 -2.71
N GLY A 343 -12.76 -13.95 -3.00
CA GLY A 343 -13.26 -12.83 -2.21
C GLY A 343 -12.92 -11.46 -2.79
N PRO A 344 -13.63 -10.42 -2.32
CA PRO A 344 -13.34 -9.05 -2.70
C PRO A 344 -11.97 -8.62 -2.18
N SER A 345 -11.30 -7.82 -2.98
CA SER A 345 -9.96 -7.31 -2.68
C SER A 345 -9.81 -5.86 -3.12
N THR A 346 -8.75 -5.24 -2.62
CA THR A 346 -8.30 -3.90 -2.98
C THR A 346 -6.78 -3.87 -2.81
N GLY A 347 -6.13 -2.84 -3.32
CA GLY A 347 -4.69 -2.72 -3.33
C GLY A 347 -4.26 -1.35 -3.78
N MET A 348 -2.96 -1.11 -3.69
CA MET A 348 -2.32 0.04 -4.29
C MET A 348 -0.88 -0.30 -4.61
N GLU A 349 -0.33 0.38 -5.60
CA GLU A 349 1.03 0.20 -6.06
C GLU A 349 1.59 1.52 -6.55
N TYR A 350 2.84 1.80 -6.20
CA TYR A 350 3.64 2.84 -6.79
C TYR A 350 4.96 2.26 -7.26
N THR A 351 5.36 2.66 -8.45
CA THR A 351 6.64 2.29 -9.05
C THR A 351 7.21 3.51 -9.73
N SER A 352 8.44 3.85 -9.35
CA SER A 352 9.29 4.88 -9.96
C SER A 352 10.55 4.20 -10.50
N LEU A 353 10.88 4.44 -11.76
CA LEU A 353 12.05 3.89 -12.44
C LEU A 353 12.95 5.02 -13.01
N GLY A 354 13.86 5.59 -12.21
CA GLY A 354 14.98 6.41 -12.70
C GLY A 354 15.20 7.75 -12.00
N LEU A 355 16.05 8.60 -12.61
CA LEU A 355 16.33 9.98 -12.20
C LEU A 355 15.86 11.00 -13.25
N GLU A 356 15.08 11.98 -12.78
CA GLU A 356 14.76 13.35 -13.23
C GLU A 356 14.36 13.66 -14.71
N LEU A 357 14.65 12.84 -15.72
CA LEU A 357 14.18 13.11 -17.11
C LEU A 357 13.71 11.87 -17.89
N ASP A 358 14.16 10.65 -17.51
CA ASP A 358 13.76 9.38 -18.15
C ASP A 358 12.92 8.49 -17.20
N GLU A 359 12.40 9.07 -16.11
CA GLU A 359 11.69 8.33 -15.07
C GLU A 359 10.32 7.85 -15.57
N ASP A 360 10.20 6.56 -15.91
CA ASP A 360 8.90 5.90 -16.10
C ASP A 360 8.33 5.62 -14.71
N PHE A 361 7.11 6.09 -14.45
CA PHE A 361 6.45 5.85 -13.20
C PHE A 361 4.95 5.66 -13.39
N TYR A 362 4.37 4.94 -12.44
CA TYR A 362 2.93 4.88 -12.27
C TYR A 362 2.58 4.70 -10.80
N ALA A 363 1.41 5.19 -10.46
CA ALA A 363 0.76 5.00 -9.18
C ALA A 363 -0.66 4.49 -9.43
N VAL A 364 -1.06 3.43 -8.74
CA VAL A 364 -2.36 2.79 -8.94
C VAL A 364 -3.02 2.59 -7.59
N VAL A 365 -4.30 2.91 -7.53
CA VAL A 365 -5.20 2.50 -6.46
C VAL A 365 -6.23 1.55 -7.06
N ASN A 366 -6.20 0.30 -6.61
CA ASN A 366 -7.15 -0.73 -7.03
C ASN A 366 -8.43 -0.57 -6.19
N LEU A 367 -9.41 0.17 -6.70
CA LEU A 367 -10.62 0.56 -5.96
C LEU A 367 -11.44 -0.65 -5.51
N LEU A 368 -11.59 -1.62 -6.41
CA LEU A 368 -12.29 -2.87 -6.14
C LEU A 368 -11.73 -3.97 -7.02
N GLY A 369 -11.58 -5.15 -6.45
CA GLY A 369 -11.15 -6.33 -7.17
C GLY A 369 -11.73 -7.63 -6.64
N LEU A 370 -11.39 -8.68 -7.36
CA LEU A 370 -11.69 -10.06 -7.03
C LEU A 370 -10.38 -10.83 -6.93
N SER A 371 -10.11 -11.39 -5.77
CA SER A 371 -8.99 -12.29 -5.54
C SER A 371 -9.49 -13.71 -5.40
N MET A 372 -8.80 -14.64 -6.02
CA MET A 372 -9.05 -16.07 -5.88
C MET A 372 -7.74 -16.83 -5.77
N GLY A 373 -7.79 -17.98 -5.14
CA GLY A 373 -6.64 -18.87 -5.17
C GLY A 373 -6.97 -20.27 -4.72
N ALA A 374 -6.05 -21.16 -5.02
CA ALA A 374 -6.14 -22.57 -4.73
C ALA A 374 -4.76 -23.07 -4.28
N ASN A 375 -4.75 -23.86 -3.21
CA ASN A 375 -3.58 -24.55 -2.74
C ASN A 375 -3.81 -26.05 -2.82
N TRP A 376 -2.80 -26.80 -3.27
CA TRP A 376 -2.74 -28.25 -3.17
C TRP A 376 -1.43 -28.61 -2.50
N SER A 377 -1.50 -29.36 -1.40
CA SER A 377 -0.30 -29.69 -0.64
C SER A 377 -0.35 -31.10 -0.08
N ASN A 378 0.82 -31.72 0.03
CA ASN A 378 1.08 -32.90 0.86
C ASN A 378 2.33 -32.65 1.71
N GLN A 379 2.93 -33.69 2.29
CA GLN A 379 4.10 -33.52 3.16
C GLN A 379 5.33 -32.89 2.47
N ASP A 380 5.56 -33.18 1.20
CA ASP A 380 6.78 -32.80 0.47
C ASP A 380 6.52 -31.72 -0.60
N ILE A 381 5.29 -31.61 -1.11
CA ILE A 381 4.93 -30.77 -2.25
C ILE A 381 3.84 -29.78 -1.84
N SER A 382 3.99 -28.52 -2.23
CA SER A 382 2.91 -27.52 -2.22
C SER A 382 2.82 -26.85 -3.57
N ILE A 383 1.60 -26.64 -4.05
CA ILE A 383 1.29 -25.90 -5.28
C ILE A 383 0.28 -24.83 -4.90
N ASP A 384 0.67 -23.56 -5.02
CA ASP A 384 -0.19 -22.40 -4.80
C ASP A 384 -0.45 -21.69 -6.13
N LEU A 385 -1.73 -21.47 -6.43
CA LEU A 385 -2.18 -20.70 -7.57
C LEU A 385 -3.03 -19.56 -7.06
N ARG A 386 -2.73 -18.33 -7.48
CA ARG A 386 -3.51 -17.14 -7.14
C ARG A 386 -3.74 -16.28 -8.37
N GLY A 387 -4.94 -15.73 -8.46
CA GLY A 387 -5.31 -14.74 -9.46
C GLY A 387 -6.03 -13.56 -8.84
N ASP A 388 -5.75 -12.37 -9.34
CA ASP A 388 -6.38 -11.13 -8.91
C ASP A 388 -6.81 -10.32 -10.14
N LEU A 389 -7.98 -9.69 -10.08
CA LEU A 389 -8.47 -8.77 -11.10
C LEU A 389 -9.01 -7.51 -10.42
N PHE A 390 -8.53 -6.35 -10.83
CA PHE A 390 -8.85 -5.06 -10.23
C PHE A 390 -9.37 -4.07 -11.27
N GLY A 391 -10.28 -3.19 -10.83
CA GLY A 391 -10.51 -1.90 -11.46
C GLY A 391 -9.63 -0.83 -10.83
N ASP A 392 -8.97 -0.04 -11.67
CA ASP A 392 -7.90 0.86 -11.26
C ASP A 392 -8.28 2.31 -11.46
N PHE A 393 -7.95 3.14 -10.47
CA PHE A 393 -7.64 4.55 -10.68
C PHE A 393 -6.11 4.69 -10.72
N ALA A 394 -5.57 5.33 -11.74
CA ALA A 394 -4.13 5.40 -11.94
C ALA A 394 -3.64 6.83 -12.26
N MET A 395 -2.45 7.15 -11.77
CA MET A 395 -1.62 8.27 -12.19
C MET A 395 -0.46 7.67 -12.97
N VAL A 396 -0.39 7.96 -14.26
CA VAL A 396 0.53 7.30 -15.18
C VAL A 396 1.29 8.35 -15.96
N LYS A 397 2.62 8.27 -15.95
CA LYS A 397 3.43 8.99 -16.94
C LYS A 397 3.21 8.34 -18.30
N PRO A 398 2.64 9.03 -19.30
CA PRO A 398 2.40 8.43 -20.60
C PRO A 398 3.72 7.93 -21.19
N PHE A 399 3.81 6.65 -21.55
CA PHE A 399 5.09 6.09 -21.98
C PHE A 399 5.57 6.71 -23.30
N ALA A 400 4.64 7.22 -24.13
CA ALA A 400 4.94 7.95 -25.35
C ALA A 400 5.45 9.38 -25.14
N THR A 401 5.58 9.90 -23.91
CA THR A 401 6.04 11.27 -23.64
C THR A 401 7.36 11.60 -24.34
N LYS A 402 8.33 10.69 -24.30
CA LYS A 402 9.63 10.89 -24.96
C LYS A 402 9.51 11.07 -26.47
N GLU A 403 8.66 10.26 -27.11
CA GLU A 403 8.39 10.36 -28.54
C GLU A 403 7.58 11.62 -28.88
N TYR A 404 6.63 12.01 -28.02
CA TYR A 404 5.85 13.23 -28.18
C TYR A 404 6.74 14.49 -28.15
N LEU A 405 7.66 14.57 -27.19
CA LEU A 405 8.60 15.69 -27.05
C LEU A 405 9.66 15.69 -28.17
N SER A 406 10.13 14.53 -28.63
CA SER A 406 11.12 14.43 -29.71
C SER A 406 10.62 15.01 -31.04
N GLN A 407 9.29 15.02 -31.24
CA GLN A 407 8.62 15.62 -32.39
C GLN A 407 8.47 17.17 -32.28
N GLY A 408 9.08 17.79 -31.27
CA GLY A 408 9.06 19.23 -31.05
C GLY A 408 7.76 19.75 -30.43
N ARG A 409 6.93 18.86 -29.87
CA ARG A 409 5.70 19.21 -29.15
C ARG A 409 6.00 19.47 -27.66
N HIS A 410 5.04 20.07 -26.97
CA HIS A 410 5.09 20.34 -25.54
C HIS A 410 3.69 20.20 -24.93
N PHE A 411 3.59 20.10 -23.61
CA PHE A 411 2.31 19.96 -22.91
C PHE A 411 1.62 21.30 -22.60
N TRP A 412 2.28 22.44 -22.85
CA TRP A 412 1.61 23.74 -22.75
C TRP A 412 0.44 23.82 -23.74
N GLY A 413 -0.72 24.26 -23.24
CA GLY A 413 -2.00 24.30 -23.93
C GLY A 413 -2.77 22.98 -23.94
N THR A 414 -2.34 21.98 -23.17
CA THR A 414 -3.00 20.67 -23.00
C THR A 414 -3.56 20.54 -21.56
N LYS A 415 -3.82 19.32 -21.06
CA LYS A 415 -4.20 19.11 -19.65
C LYS A 415 -3.11 19.68 -18.73
N SER A 416 -3.48 20.40 -17.68
CA SER A 416 -2.49 21.08 -16.83
C SER A 416 -1.58 20.11 -16.08
N VAL A 417 -2.10 18.97 -15.63
CA VAL A 417 -1.31 17.89 -15.00
C VAL A 417 -0.21 17.31 -15.89
N LEU A 418 -0.43 17.24 -17.21
CA LEU A 418 0.61 16.82 -18.16
C LEU A 418 1.71 17.88 -18.29
N TRP A 419 1.39 19.15 -18.09
CA TRP A 419 2.34 20.24 -18.16
C TRP A 419 3.16 20.38 -16.88
N GLU A 420 2.53 20.30 -15.71
CA GLU A 420 3.20 20.46 -14.41
C GLU A 420 3.96 19.19 -14.02
N GLY A 421 3.30 18.02 -14.04
CA GLY A 421 3.86 16.77 -13.52
C GLY A 421 4.31 15.75 -14.59
N GLU A 422 4.07 16.01 -15.87
CA GLU A 422 4.30 15.07 -16.99
C GLU A 422 3.54 13.73 -16.88
N TYR A 423 2.45 13.67 -16.10
CA TYR A 423 1.60 12.49 -15.98
C TYR A 423 0.13 12.84 -16.20
N GLY A 424 -0.74 11.82 -16.25
CA GLY A 424 -2.17 12.06 -16.20
C GLY A 424 -2.94 10.99 -15.47
N TYR A 425 -4.20 11.30 -15.20
CA TYR A 425 -5.14 10.39 -14.54
C TYR A 425 -5.75 9.44 -15.56
N ALA A 426 -5.92 8.18 -15.17
CA ALA A 426 -6.41 7.13 -16.03
C ALA A 426 -7.33 6.16 -15.29
N TRP A 427 -8.33 5.65 -16.00
CA TRP A 427 -9.07 4.46 -15.61
C TRP A 427 -8.41 3.23 -16.21
N GLY A 428 -8.45 2.11 -15.50
CA GLY A 428 -7.82 0.91 -16.00
C GLY A 428 -8.19 -0.37 -15.28
N HIS A 429 -7.38 -1.38 -15.53
CA HIS A 429 -7.44 -2.64 -14.82
C HIS A 429 -6.08 -3.28 -14.65
N THR A 430 -5.90 -3.94 -13.52
CA THR A 430 -4.74 -4.75 -13.19
C THR A 430 -5.17 -6.20 -13.05
N PHE A 431 -4.48 -7.10 -13.76
CA PHE A 431 -4.60 -8.54 -13.63
C PHE A 431 -3.30 -9.13 -13.09
N ASN A 432 -3.38 -9.92 -12.03
CA ASN A 432 -2.24 -10.68 -11.49
C ASN A 432 -2.54 -12.18 -11.55
N LEU A 433 -1.50 -12.97 -11.83
CA LEU A 433 -1.52 -14.42 -11.73
C LEU A 433 -0.18 -14.88 -11.16
N SER A 434 -0.21 -15.66 -10.08
CA SER A 434 0.99 -16.29 -9.52
C SER A 434 0.80 -17.79 -9.38
N LEU A 435 1.84 -18.54 -9.73
CA LEU A 435 1.95 -19.98 -9.53
C LEU A 435 3.25 -20.25 -8.78
N GLU A 436 3.17 -20.85 -7.61
CA GLU A 436 4.33 -21.34 -6.86
C GLU A 436 4.20 -22.84 -6.66
N ALA A 437 5.27 -23.58 -6.97
CA ALA A 437 5.36 -25.01 -6.72
C ALA A 437 6.63 -25.28 -5.91
N SER A 438 6.47 -25.82 -4.71
CA SER A 438 7.57 -26.22 -3.84
C SER A 438 7.72 -27.74 -3.75
N TYR A 439 8.97 -28.18 -3.67
CA TYR A 439 9.36 -29.53 -3.27
C TYR A 439 10.40 -29.41 -2.16
N ARG A 440 10.00 -29.66 -0.92
CA ARG A 440 10.82 -29.44 0.28
C ARG A 440 11.37 -28.00 0.30
N ASN A 441 12.70 -27.85 0.24
CA ASN A 441 13.37 -26.55 0.33
C ASN A 441 13.52 -25.85 -1.02
N LEU A 442 13.04 -26.44 -2.12
CA LEU A 442 13.11 -25.86 -3.45
C LEU A 442 11.74 -25.31 -3.84
N LEU A 443 11.69 -24.08 -4.35
CA LEU A 443 10.48 -23.45 -4.85
C LEU A 443 10.72 -22.90 -6.25
N LEU A 444 9.83 -23.24 -7.19
CA LEU A 444 9.74 -22.61 -8.51
C LEU A 444 8.50 -21.71 -8.51
N GLY A 445 8.70 -20.43 -8.80
CA GLY A 445 7.64 -19.44 -8.88
C GLY A 445 7.54 -18.80 -10.25
N MET A 446 6.32 -18.47 -10.65
CA MET A 446 6.00 -17.75 -11.87
C MET A 446 4.97 -16.68 -11.55
N LYS A 447 5.17 -15.44 -12.03
CA LYS A 447 4.20 -14.36 -11.91
C LYS A 447 3.96 -13.69 -13.26
N LEU A 448 2.70 -13.32 -13.47
CA LEU A 448 2.24 -12.49 -14.57
C LEU A 448 1.46 -11.32 -13.97
N LYS A 449 1.81 -10.11 -14.36
CA LYS A 449 1.04 -8.90 -14.08
C LYS A 449 0.78 -8.16 -15.37
N SER A 450 -0.47 -7.85 -15.66
CA SER A 450 -0.90 -7.12 -16.86
C SER A 450 -1.72 -5.92 -16.44
N GLN A 451 -1.32 -4.74 -16.90
CA GLN A 451 -1.96 -3.47 -16.56
C GLN A 451 -2.29 -2.70 -17.82
N ARG A 452 -3.48 -2.10 -17.86
CA ARG A 452 -3.96 -1.29 -18.98
C ARG A 452 -4.63 -0.05 -18.42
N TRP A 453 -4.27 1.12 -18.94
CA TRP A 453 -4.76 2.41 -18.49
C TRP A 453 -5.10 3.27 -19.70
N SER A 454 -6.26 3.92 -19.65
CA SER A 454 -6.71 4.89 -20.63
C SER A 454 -7.02 6.18 -19.91
N SER A 455 -6.56 7.29 -20.46
CA SER A 455 -6.65 8.59 -19.79
C SER A 455 -8.10 9.01 -19.55
N ILE A 456 -8.32 9.72 -18.44
CA ILE A 456 -9.61 10.31 -18.13
C ILE A 456 -9.76 11.58 -18.97
N ASN A 457 -10.71 11.53 -19.91
CA ASN A 457 -10.96 12.62 -20.84
C ASN A 457 -12.26 13.33 -20.50
N ASP A 458 -12.19 14.16 -19.46
CA ASP A 458 -13.31 14.99 -19.03
C ASP A 458 -12.85 16.40 -18.69
N LYS A 459 -12.88 17.28 -19.69
CA LYS A 459 -12.53 18.70 -19.56
C LYS A 459 -13.35 19.43 -18.48
N GLU A 460 -14.56 18.97 -18.15
CA GLU A 460 -15.33 19.58 -17.07
C GLU A 460 -14.72 19.28 -15.71
N ASN A 461 -13.99 18.17 -15.55
CA ASN A 461 -13.35 17.78 -14.30
C ASN A 461 -11.83 18.07 -14.30
N GLU A 462 -11.29 18.66 -15.35
CA GLU A 462 -9.89 19.09 -15.41
C GLU A 462 -9.71 20.50 -14.87
N ARG A 463 -8.73 20.70 -13.98
CA ARG A 463 -8.29 22.05 -13.62
C ARG A 463 -7.79 22.75 -14.89
N THR A 464 -8.25 23.98 -15.11
CA THR A 464 -7.90 24.77 -16.31
C THR A 464 -7.44 26.16 -15.89
N PRO A 465 -6.17 26.31 -15.50
CA PRO A 465 -5.65 27.59 -15.05
C PRO A 465 -5.63 28.62 -16.20
N GLN A 466 -5.77 29.90 -15.86
CA GLN A 466 -5.81 30.98 -16.87
C GLN A 466 -4.52 31.09 -17.69
N TRP A 467 -3.38 30.74 -17.09
CA TRP A 467 -2.05 30.83 -17.69
C TRP A 467 -1.74 29.63 -18.62
N ASN A 468 -2.42 28.50 -18.46
CA ASN A 468 -2.33 27.32 -19.31
C ASN A 468 -3.71 26.70 -19.60
N PRO A 469 -4.52 27.36 -20.44
CA PRO A 469 -5.82 26.83 -20.82
C PRO A 469 -5.68 25.60 -21.72
N ASN A 470 -6.41 24.52 -21.41
CA ASN A 470 -6.48 23.31 -22.24
C ASN A 470 -7.17 23.60 -23.60
N LYS A 471 -6.38 23.96 -24.61
CA LYS A 471 -6.80 24.33 -25.98
C LYS A 471 -6.59 23.23 -27.01
N SER A 472 -5.74 22.25 -26.70
CA SER A 472 -5.40 21.13 -27.57
C SER A 472 -5.29 19.87 -26.72
N ASP A 473 -6.43 19.37 -26.29
CA ASP A 473 -6.53 18.26 -25.37
C ASP A 473 -5.93 16.98 -25.94
N LEU A 474 -5.37 16.18 -25.03
CA LEU A 474 -4.65 14.95 -25.33
C LEU A 474 -5.30 13.78 -24.64
N ASP A 475 -5.26 12.63 -25.30
CA ASP A 475 -5.59 11.33 -24.75
C ASP A 475 -4.31 10.49 -24.70
N PHE A 476 -4.22 9.55 -23.76
CA PHE A 476 -3.19 8.54 -23.76
C PHE A 476 -3.72 7.17 -23.36
N ASP A 477 -3.12 6.14 -23.97
CA ASP A 477 -3.35 4.73 -23.66
C ASP A 477 -2.03 4.08 -23.33
N ASP A 478 -1.96 3.42 -22.18
CA ASP A 478 -0.75 2.85 -21.64
C ASP A 478 -0.97 1.39 -21.23
N ALA A 479 0.01 0.56 -21.53
CA ALA A 479 0.01 -0.86 -21.18
C ALA A 479 1.36 -1.27 -20.60
N ARG A 480 1.30 -2.19 -19.64
CA ARG A 480 2.48 -2.78 -19.01
C ARG A 480 2.23 -4.23 -18.65
N ASP A 481 3.07 -5.12 -19.16
CA ASP A 481 3.04 -6.55 -18.88
C ASP A 481 4.36 -6.99 -18.25
N ARG A 482 4.30 -7.67 -17.10
CA ARG A 482 5.46 -8.23 -16.40
C ARG A 482 5.34 -9.75 -16.34
N TYR A 483 6.43 -10.42 -16.67
CA TYR A 483 6.57 -11.88 -16.62
C TYR A 483 7.78 -12.21 -15.76
N GLU A 484 7.57 -12.75 -14.58
CA GLU A 484 8.65 -13.15 -13.66
C GLU A 484 8.70 -14.68 -13.54
N ILE A 485 9.90 -15.24 -13.54
CA ILE A 485 10.18 -16.61 -13.14
C ILE A 485 11.33 -16.61 -12.13
N TYR A 486 11.20 -17.40 -11.07
CA TYR A 486 12.23 -17.50 -10.04
C TYR A 486 12.35 -18.90 -9.47
N LEU A 487 13.58 -19.21 -9.06
CA LEU A 487 13.94 -20.43 -8.36
C LEU A 487 14.53 -20.06 -7.01
N SER A 488 13.91 -20.52 -5.94
CA SER A 488 14.32 -20.26 -4.57
C SER A 488 14.76 -21.55 -3.88
N TYR A 489 15.83 -21.46 -3.10
CA TYR A 489 16.36 -22.55 -2.29
C TYR A 489 16.50 -22.10 -0.83
N GLY A 490 15.77 -22.76 0.07
CA GLY A 490 15.90 -22.58 1.52
C GLY A 490 17.21 -23.15 2.03
N ILE A 491 18.16 -22.27 2.34
CA ILE A 491 19.47 -22.63 2.91
C ILE A 491 19.30 -23.08 4.36
N SER A 492 18.45 -22.38 5.11
CA SER A 492 18.03 -22.67 6.46
C SER A 492 16.59 -22.18 6.66
N ASP A 493 16.01 -22.42 7.83
CA ASP A 493 14.64 -21.99 8.14
C ASP A 493 14.45 -20.46 7.96
N ASP A 494 15.49 -19.68 8.29
CA ASP A 494 15.42 -18.21 8.22
C ASP A 494 16.07 -17.61 6.96
N LEU A 495 16.64 -18.42 6.05
CA LEU A 495 17.45 -17.91 4.95
C LEU A 495 17.13 -18.60 3.62
N THR A 496 16.79 -17.80 2.62
CA THR A 496 16.50 -18.27 1.26
C THR A 496 17.38 -17.55 0.24
N LEU A 497 17.94 -18.31 -0.70
CA LEU A 497 18.63 -17.77 -1.87
C LEU A 497 17.75 -17.97 -3.09
N SER A 498 17.56 -16.91 -3.86
CA SER A 498 16.66 -16.92 -5.03
C SER A 498 17.36 -16.35 -6.26
N LEU A 499 17.16 -17.01 -7.40
CA LEU A 499 17.53 -16.51 -8.72
C LEU A 499 16.25 -16.15 -9.47
N HIS A 500 16.19 -14.93 -9.97
CA HIS A 500 15.01 -14.40 -10.65
C HIS A 500 15.36 -13.90 -12.04
N HIS A 501 14.38 -13.98 -12.94
CA HIS A 501 14.40 -13.36 -14.25
C HIS A 501 13.01 -12.75 -14.51
N GLU A 502 12.99 -11.51 -14.98
CA GLU A 502 11.78 -10.79 -15.31
C GLU A 502 11.90 -10.13 -16.69
N ARG A 503 10.82 -10.22 -17.46
CA ARG A 503 10.61 -9.45 -18.67
C ARG A 503 9.48 -8.45 -18.43
N ILE A 504 9.68 -7.19 -18.81
CA ILE A 504 8.67 -6.15 -18.78
C ILE A 504 8.47 -5.64 -20.20
N ASP A 505 7.25 -5.71 -20.70
CA ASP A 505 6.85 -5.08 -21.96
C ASP A 505 6.02 -3.84 -21.62
N ARG A 506 6.45 -2.67 -22.12
CA ARG A 506 5.81 -1.37 -21.87
C ARG A 506 5.46 -0.72 -23.20
N SER A 507 4.22 -0.27 -23.34
CA SER A 507 3.79 0.52 -24.50
C SER A 507 2.92 1.68 -24.06
N GLY A 508 2.99 2.78 -24.80
CA GLY A 508 2.09 3.91 -24.64
C GLY A 508 1.85 4.64 -25.94
N GLU A 509 0.71 5.29 -26.03
CA GLU A 509 0.30 6.13 -27.15
C GLU A 509 -0.23 7.47 -26.62
N ILE A 510 0.05 8.57 -27.32
CA ILE A 510 -0.57 9.88 -27.08
C ILE A 510 -1.29 10.31 -28.36
N HIS A 511 -2.56 10.68 -28.23
CA HIS A 511 -3.44 11.13 -29.32
C HIS A 511 -3.96 12.53 -29.03
N GLY A 512 -4.18 13.34 -30.07
CA GLY A 512 -4.89 14.62 -29.92
C GLY A 512 -6.40 14.45 -30.03
N ILE A 513 -7.15 14.91 -29.02
CA ILE A 513 -8.61 14.92 -29.02
C ILE A 513 -9.11 16.08 -29.89
N ASP A 514 -8.65 17.32 -29.60
CA ASP A 514 -9.04 18.51 -30.37
C ASP A 514 -8.25 18.62 -31.69
N THR A 515 -7.05 18.04 -31.71
CA THR A 515 -6.14 18.07 -32.87
C THR A 515 -5.80 16.64 -33.30
N PRO A 516 -6.65 15.97 -34.11
CA PRO A 516 -6.46 14.56 -34.48
C PRO A 516 -5.19 14.21 -35.25
N GLY A 517 -4.43 15.22 -35.70
CA GLY A 517 -3.11 15.03 -36.32
C GLY A 517 -1.97 14.78 -35.32
N ILE A 518 -2.22 14.93 -34.01
CA ILE A 518 -1.26 14.62 -32.96
C ILE A 518 -1.32 13.11 -32.69
N TYR A 519 -0.20 12.43 -32.91
CA TYR A 519 -0.01 11.02 -32.58
C TYR A 519 1.47 10.78 -32.21
N SER A 520 1.70 10.00 -31.15
CA SER A 520 3.02 9.54 -30.72
C SER A 520 2.88 8.14 -30.12
N ARG A 521 3.87 7.27 -30.33
CA ARG A 521 3.87 5.91 -29.77
C ARG A 521 5.27 5.49 -29.36
N LEU A 522 5.38 4.88 -28.19
CA LEU A 522 6.59 4.26 -27.72
C LEU A 522 6.27 2.84 -27.22
N ASP A 523 7.07 1.88 -27.66
CA ASP A 523 7.06 0.50 -27.17
C ASP A 523 8.51 0.17 -26.77
N ASP A 524 8.71 -0.49 -25.63
CA ASP A 524 10.02 -0.96 -25.17
C ASP A 524 9.88 -2.28 -24.41
N THR A 525 10.95 -3.06 -24.39
CA THR A 525 11.07 -4.29 -23.60
C THR A 525 12.27 -4.14 -22.67
N GLU A 526 12.05 -4.39 -21.38
CA GLU A 526 13.08 -4.44 -20.37
C GLU A 526 13.28 -5.88 -19.89
N GLN A 527 14.53 -6.30 -19.78
CA GLN A 527 14.93 -7.60 -19.24
C GLN A 527 15.68 -7.37 -17.93
N ARG A 528 15.29 -8.10 -16.88
CA ARG A 528 15.89 -8.03 -15.55
C ARG A 528 16.29 -9.42 -15.10
N SER A 529 17.44 -9.54 -14.47
CA SER A 529 17.88 -10.76 -13.79
C SER A 529 18.56 -10.40 -12.49
N TRP A 530 18.24 -11.11 -11.41
CA TRP A 530 18.84 -10.81 -10.12
C TRP A 530 19.04 -12.04 -9.26
N LEU A 531 20.06 -11.96 -8.42
CA LEU A 531 20.29 -12.88 -7.30
C LEU A 531 19.87 -12.18 -6.02
N GLN A 532 19.06 -12.85 -5.21
CA GLN A 532 18.46 -12.31 -4.00
C GLN A 532 18.72 -13.23 -2.81
N LEU A 533 19.03 -12.63 -1.67
CA LEU A 533 19.09 -13.30 -0.39
C LEU A 533 17.99 -12.74 0.51
N ASP A 534 17.09 -13.61 0.96
CA ASP A 534 15.97 -13.28 1.84
C ASP A 534 16.26 -13.81 3.25
N TYR A 535 16.12 -12.93 4.24
CA TYR A 535 16.11 -13.26 5.66
C TYR A 535 14.69 -13.18 6.20
N HIS A 536 14.18 -14.28 6.72
CA HIS A 536 12.85 -14.40 7.33
C HIS A 536 12.95 -14.16 8.84
N TYR A 537 12.11 -13.28 9.39
CA TYR A 537 12.19 -12.75 10.77
C TYR A 537 11.17 -13.36 11.75
#